data_AF-A0A9N9U8J6-F1
#
_entry.id   AF-A0A9N9U8J6-F1
#
_cell.length_a   1.000
_cell.length_b   1.000
_cell.length_c   1.000
_cell.angle_alpha   90.00
_cell.angle_beta   90.00
_cell.angle_gamma   90.00
#
_symmetry.space_group_name_H-M   'P 1'
#
loop_
_entity.id
_entity.type
_entity.pdbx_description
1 polymer ?
#
loop_
_entity_poly.entity_id
_entity_poly.type
_entity_poly.pdbx_seq_one_letter_code
_entity_poly.pdbx_strand_id
1 'polypeptide(L)'
;MTKWSRDRLDDYILLPAANGYVSRDTCFFVSHFWHSKDDPDPEGVSLRLHQESLGPQSWNYIWVDWTCTPQSPRTPAEEVYFASTLQTMSAIIRNAAFTWFYPPFEPRLWILYEVAEYALTCDGGIDLFPDIKEYLKHVDEMLTNGVRTTLEKHGYRSTYESDKEFLVSWLELLMLTKKLRLDTLDIRQLFDNLTWHRMAGTLICNTTRGTLHLCRFEGVLELNGVRHTFTPFPNWVFANGKLTLESKPSRDKTLTTANLH
;
A
#
# COMPACT_ATOMS: atom_id res chain seq x y z
N MET A 1 -5.43 15.52 -16.49
CA MET A 1 -4.07 14.94 -16.36
C MET A 1 -3.78 14.08 -17.59
N THR A 2 -2.53 13.83 -17.98
CA THR A 2 -2.25 12.92 -19.11
C THR A 2 -1.97 11.51 -18.61
N LYS A 3 -2.69 10.53 -19.17
CA LYS A 3 -2.46 9.09 -18.96
C LYS A 3 -0.99 8.72 -19.19
N TRP A 4 -0.44 7.84 -18.37
CA TRP A 4 0.92 7.32 -18.57
C TRP A 4 1.11 6.75 -20.00
N SER A 5 2.29 6.95 -20.59
CA SER A 5 2.65 6.44 -21.92
C SER A 5 4.14 6.16 -22.02
N ARG A 6 4.49 4.98 -22.53
CA ARG A 6 5.87 4.55 -22.84
C ARG A 6 6.54 5.36 -23.95
N ASP A 7 5.78 6.10 -24.75
CA ASP A 7 6.32 6.88 -25.86
C ASP A 7 6.79 8.27 -25.43
N ARG A 8 6.69 8.57 -24.12
CA ARG A 8 7.04 9.85 -23.51
C ARG A 8 7.95 9.68 -22.30
N LEU A 9 8.90 8.74 -22.35
CA LEU A 9 9.76 8.43 -21.19
C LEU A 9 10.55 9.66 -20.69
N ASP A 10 10.87 10.59 -21.59
CA ASP A 10 11.57 11.84 -21.26
C ASP A 10 10.72 12.82 -20.43
N ASP A 11 9.39 12.63 -20.38
CA ASP A 11 8.48 13.45 -19.57
C ASP A 11 8.39 12.97 -18.10
N TYR A 12 8.97 11.81 -17.77
CA TYR A 12 8.90 11.24 -16.42
C TYR A 12 10.23 11.30 -15.68
N ILE A 13 10.13 11.41 -14.37
CA ILE A 13 11.26 11.23 -13.45
C ILE A 13 11.25 9.79 -12.97
N LEU A 14 12.36 9.07 -13.20
CA LEU A 14 12.53 7.70 -12.73
C LEU A 14 13.16 7.69 -11.33
N LEU A 15 12.41 7.20 -10.35
CA LEU A 15 12.89 7.00 -8.99
C LEU A 15 13.24 5.53 -8.77
N PRO A 16 14.38 5.20 -8.14
CA PRO A 16 14.69 3.82 -7.78
C PRO A 16 13.64 3.23 -6.84
N ALA A 17 13.16 2.03 -7.17
CA ALA A 17 12.29 1.23 -6.32
C ALA A 17 13.11 0.58 -5.19
N ALA A 18 13.57 1.40 -4.24
CA ALA A 18 14.32 0.96 -3.08
C ALA A 18 14.00 1.83 -1.85
N ASN A 19 14.37 1.32 -0.67
CA ASN A 19 14.12 2.04 0.57
C ASN A 19 14.88 3.38 0.59
N GLY A 20 14.24 4.43 1.10
CA GLY A 20 14.84 5.76 1.28
C GLY A 20 14.86 6.70 0.06
N TYR A 21 14.33 6.29 -1.10
CA TYR A 21 14.34 7.14 -2.32
C TYR A 21 13.18 8.14 -2.43
N VAL A 22 12.12 7.94 -1.64
CA VAL A 22 11.03 8.91 -1.47
C VAL A 22 10.97 9.33 -0.01
N SER A 23 10.73 10.61 0.24
CA SER A 23 10.57 11.18 1.58
C SER A 23 9.40 12.15 1.60
N ARG A 24 8.78 12.32 2.76
CA ARG A 24 7.60 13.18 2.92
C ARG A 24 7.86 14.64 2.53
N ASP A 25 9.07 15.12 2.75
CA ASP A 25 9.44 16.51 2.46
C ASP A 25 9.64 16.79 0.95
N THR A 26 9.70 15.75 0.12
CA THR A 26 10.05 15.89 -1.31
C THR A 26 9.07 15.24 -2.26
N CYS A 27 8.23 14.32 -1.79
CA CYS A 27 7.30 13.58 -2.64
C CYS A 27 5.89 13.58 -2.03
N PHE A 28 4.89 13.94 -2.82
CA PHE A 28 3.48 13.75 -2.48
C PHE A 28 2.88 12.55 -3.22
N PHE A 29 2.29 11.62 -2.48
CA PHE A 29 1.37 10.62 -3.00
C PHE A 29 -0.04 11.19 -3.03
N VAL A 30 -0.63 11.24 -4.22
CA VAL A 30 -2.02 11.64 -4.42
C VAL A 30 -2.90 10.40 -4.42
N SER A 31 -3.69 10.24 -3.36
CA SER A 31 -4.75 9.23 -3.34
C SER A 31 -5.94 9.76 -4.13
N HIS A 32 -6.19 9.14 -5.28
CA HIS A 32 -7.17 9.65 -6.24
C HIS A 32 -8.45 8.80 -6.25
N PHE A 33 -9.61 9.45 -6.23
CA PHE A 33 -10.88 8.75 -6.38
C PHE A 33 -11.22 8.55 -7.86
N TRP A 34 -11.31 7.30 -8.32
CA TRP A 34 -11.59 7.00 -9.73
C TRP A 34 -13.08 7.05 -10.04
N HIS A 35 -13.51 8.10 -10.75
CA HIS A 35 -14.90 8.25 -11.19
C HIS A 35 -15.23 7.43 -12.45
N SER A 36 -14.24 7.20 -13.32
CA SER A 36 -14.38 6.39 -14.53
C SER A 36 -13.19 5.45 -14.70
N LYS A 37 -13.32 4.46 -15.59
CA LYS A 37 -12.23 3.52 -15.91
C LYS A 37 -11.17 4.12 -16.84
N ASP A 38 -11.54 5.13 -17.63
CA ASP A 38 -10.72 5.64 -18.74
C ASP A 38 -9.97 6.92 -18.37
N ASP A 39 -10.50 7.72 -17.45
CA ASP A 39 -9.85 8.87 -16.84
C ASP A 39 -10.44 9.05 -15.44
N PRO A 40 -9.62 9.04 -14.37
CA PRO A 40 -10.14 9.17 -13.02
C PRO A 40 -10.63 10.58 -12.70
N ASP A 41 -10.21 11.62 -13.44
CA ASP A 41 -10.61 13.02 -13.28
C ASP A 41 -10.86 13.71 -14.64
N PRO A 42 -11.90 13.30 -15.39
CA PRO A 42 -12.15 13.79 -16.75
C PRO A 42 -12.30 15.32 -16.83
N GLU A 43 -12.90 15.91 -15.79
CA GLU A 43 -13.16 17.35 -15.70
C GLU A 43 -12.02 18.13 -15.03
N GLY A 44 -10.96 17.45 -14.59
CA GLY A 44 -9.80 18.06 -13.94
C GLY A 44 -10.10 18.73 -12.59
N VAL A 45 -11.18 18.35 -11.91
CA VAL A 45 -11.61 19.00 -10.66
C VAL A 45 -10.62 18.71 -9.55
N SER A 46 -10.29 17.43 -9.36
CA SER A 46 -9.31 16.98 -8.35
C SER A 46 -7.93 17.55 -8.64
N LEU A 47 -7.51 17.56 -9.91
CA LEU A 47 -6.24 18.17 -10.32
C LEU A 47 -6.15 19.63 -9.89
N ARG A 48 -7.18 20.45 -10.17
CA ARG A 48 -7.18 21.87 -9.80
C ARG A 48 -7.09 22.07 -8.30
N LEU A 49 -7.82 21.28 -7.51
CA LEU A 49 -7.75 21.34 -6.05
C LEU A 49 -6.35 21.00 -5.52
N HIS A 50 -5.68 19.97 -6.08
CA HIS A 50 -4.30 19.67 -5.73
C HIS A 50 -3.33 20.76 -6.16
N GLN A 51 -3.50 21.37 -7.34
CA GLN A 51 -2.66 22.49 -7.79
C GLN A 51 -2.79 23.70 -6.87
N GLU A 52 -4.01 24.04 -6.43
CA GLU A 52 -4.27 25.14 -5.49
C GLU A 52 -3.68 24.84 -4.09
N SER A 53 -3.84 23.61 -3.59
CA SER A 53 -3.38 23.20 -2.27
C SER A 53 -1.86 23.00 -2.18
N LEU A 54 -1.25 22.40 -3.20
CA LEU A 54 0.18 22.07 -3.24
C LEU A 54 1.03 23.17 -3.86
N GLY A 55 0.45 24.09 -4.64
CA GLY A 55 1.17 25.18 -5.28
C GLY A 55 1.99 26.07 -4.33
N PRO A 56 1.48 26.40 -3.12
CA PRO A 56 2.25 27.15 -2.12
C PRO A 56 3.31 26.33 -1.36
N GLN A 57 3.30 25.00 -1.50
CA GLN A 57 4.16 24.09 -0.73
C GLN A 57 5.46 23.79 -1.49
N SER A 58 6.51 23.41 -0.76
CA SER A 58 7.76 22.93 -1.38
C SER A 58 7.69 21.41 -1.56
N TRP A 59 7.92 20.95 -2.78
CA TRP A 59 8.01 19.53 -3.14
C TRP A 59 8.85 19.37 -4.41
N ASN A 60 9.38 18.17 -4.62
CA ASN A 60 10.15 17.82 -5.83
C ASN A 60 9.31 16.95 -6.78
N TYR A 61 8.47 16.07 -6.22
CA TYR A 61 7.75 15.05 -6.98
C TYR A 61 6.30 14.92 -6.52
N ILE A 62 5.43 14.62 -7.49
CA ILE A 62 4.05 14.19 -7.22
C ILE A 62 3.88 12.83 -7.87
N TRP A 63 3.45 11.86 -7.07
CA TRP A 63 3.10 10.53 -7.52
C TRP A 63 1.58 10.41 -7.60
N VAL A 64 1.06 10.14 -8.80
CA VAL A 64 -0.36 9.86 -9.05
C VAL A 64 -0.42 8.56 -9.84
N ASP A 65 -1.19 7.59 -9.38
CA ASP A 65 -1.31 6.26 -9.98
C ASP A 65 -1.55 6.29 -11.50
N TRP A 66 -2.50 7.10 -11.95
CA TRP A 66 -2.92 7.24 -13.33
C TRP A 66 -1.81 7.76 -14.26
N THR A 67 -1.00 8.68 -13.78
CA THR A 67 0.06 9.34 -14.56
C THR A 67 1.41 8.65 -14.38
N CYS A 68 1.63 7.93 -13.28
CA CYS A 68 2.92 7.33 -12.93
C CYS A 68 2.97 5.82 -13.20
N THR A 69 1.85 5.17 -13.51
CA THR A 69 1.80 3.73 -13.80
C THR A 69 1.06 3.41 -15.10
N PRO A 70 1.47 2.36 -15.84
CA PRO A 70 0.78 1.93 -17.04
C PRO A 70 -0.67 1.54 -16.77
N GLN A 71 -1.57 2.01 -17.63
CA GLN A 71 -3.01 1.84 -17.51
C GLN A 71 -3.54 0.97 -18.65
N SER A 72 -4.67 0.31 -18.43
CA SER A 72 -5.27 -0.57 -19.44
C SER A 72 -5.58 0.16 -20.76
N PRO A 73 -5.43 -0.48 -21.95
CA PRO A 73 -4.79 -1.78 -22.16
C PRO A 73 -3.26 -1.69 -22.04
N ARG A 74 -2.64 -2.72 -21.45
CA ARG A 74 -1.19 -2.81 -21.25
C ARG A 74 -0.56 -3.86 -22.16
N THR A 75 0.61 -3.55 -22.67
CA THR A 75 1.53 -4.50 -23.32
C THR A 75 2.19 -5.42 -22.28
N PRO A 76 2.79 -6.55 -22.68
CA PRO A 76 3.44 -7.46 -21.73
C PRO A 76 4.53 -6.79 -20.87
N ALA A 77 5.29 -5.85 -21.42
CA ALA A 77 6.29 -5.10 -20.66
C ALA A 77 5.65 -4.13 -19.65
N GLU A 78 4.54 -3.49 -20.03
CA GLU A 78 3.77 -2.62 -19.14
C GLU A 78 3.08 -3.40 -18.03
N GLU A 79 2.67 -4.65 -18.28
CA GLU A 79 2.17 -5.54 -17.22
C GLU A 79 3.26 -5.85 -16.19
N VAL A 80 4.51 -6.11 -16.62
CA VAL A 80 5.65 -6.31 -15.71
C VAL A 80 5.89 -5.05 -14.87
N TYR A 81 5.89 -3.88 -15.52
CA TYR A 81 6.13 -2.61 -14.84
C TYR A 81 5.00 -2.27 -13.86
N PHE A 82 3.74 -2.41 -14.28
CA PHE A 82 2.58 -2.18 -13.43
C PHE A 82 2.60 -3.11 -12.21
N ALA A 83 2.82 -4.41 -12.43
CA ALA A 83 2.93 -5.39 -11.36
C ALA A 83 4.04 -5.05 -10.36
N SER A 84 5.20 -4.64 -10.87
CA SER A 84 6.33 -4.23 -10.03
C SER A 84 6.00 -2.96 -9.24
N THR A 85 5.30 -2.01 -9.85
CA THR A 85 4.91 -0.76 -9.17
C THR A 85 3.86 -1.01 -8.09
N LEU A 86 2.87 -1.85 -8.37
CA LEU A 86 1.83 -2.21 -7.40
C LEU A 86 2.43 -2.83 -6.13
N GLN A 87 3.49 -3.62 -6.28
CA GLN A 87 4.22 -4.21 -5.15
C GLN A 87 4.96 -3.18 -4.30
N THR A 88 5.30 -2.02 -4.86
CA THR A 88 5.97 -0.92 -4.15
C THR A 88 5.00 0.09 -3.55
N MET A 89 3.70 -0.02 -3.87
CA MET A 89 2.68 0.98 -3.53
C MET A 89 2.68 1.33 -2.04
N SER A 90 2.74 0.31 -1.18
CA SER A 90 2.78 0.47 0.26
C SER A 90 3.96 1.35 0.68
N ALA A 91 5.17 1.05 0.18
CA ALA A 91 6.34 1.86 0.50
C ALA A 91 6.24 3.29 -0.02
N ILE A 92 5.59 3.54 -1.17
CA ILE A 92 5.36 4.90 -1.66
C ILE A 92 4.42 5.64 -0.70
N ILE A 93 3.28 5.05 -0.34
CA ILE A 93 2.30 5.64 0.60
C ILE A 93 2.96 5.94 1.95
N ARG A 94 3.70 4.99 2.52
CA ARG A 94 4.34 5.17 3.85
C ARG A 94 5.40 6.27 3.89
N ASN A 95 6.06 6.53 2.77
CA ASN A 95 7.28 7.35 2.72
C ASN A 95 7.07 8.71 2.07
N ALA A 96 6.06 8.87 1.22
CA ALA A 96 5.63 10.15 0.66
C ALA A 96 4.69 10.89 1.64
N ALA A 97 4.52 12.20 1.46
CA ALA A 97 3.43 12.95 2.05
C ALA A 97 2.11 12.53 1.37
N PHE A 98 1.00 12.54 2.09
CA PHE A 98 -0.27 12.03 1.59
C PHE A 98 -1.27 13.16 1.38
N THR A 99 -1.86 13.22 0.19
CA THR A 99 -2.87 14.22 -0.17
C THR A 99 -4.04 13.56 -0.88
N TRP A 100 -5.24 14.08 -0.66
CA TRP A 100 -6.47 13.57 -1.22
C TRP A 100 -7.50 14.70 -1.38
N PHE A 101 -8.47 14.46 -2.25
CA PHE A 101 -9.75 15.16 -2.30
C PHE A 101 -10.81 14.14 -2.68
N TYR A 102 -11.53 13.63 -1.67
CA TYR A 102 -12.51 12.57 -1.91
C TYR A 102 -13.92 13.13 -2.12
N PRO A 103 -14.74 12.48 -2.97
CA PRO A 103 -16.18 12.74 -3.02
C PRO A 103 -16.85 12.28 -1.70
N PRO A 104 -18.18 12.46 -1.55
CA PRO A 104 -18.93 11.78 -0.51
C PRO A 104 -18.61 10.28 -0.45
N PHE A 105 -18.60 9.73 0.76
CA PHE A 105 -18.09 8.39 1.04
C PHE A 105 -18.63 7.30 0.09
N GLU A 106 -17.71 6.53 -0.47
CA GLU A 106 -17.97 5.28 -1.18
C GLU A 106 -17.00 4.19 -0.68
N PRO A 107 -17.46 2.93 -0.53
CA PRO A 107 -16.64 1.89 0.09
C PRO A 107 -15.63 1.28 -0.91
N ARG A 108 -14.62 2.07 -1.29
CA ARG A 108 -13.50 1.66 -2.17
C ARG A 108 -12.36 1.07 -1.35
N LEU A 109 -12.00 -0.20 -1.63
CA LEU A 109 -11.03 -0.93 -0.83
C LEU A 109 -9.61 -0.36 -0.95
N TRP A 110 -9.19 0.06 -2.14
CA TRP A 110 -7.90 0.73 -2.36
C TRP A 110 -7.76 2.02 -1.54
N ILE A 111 -8.81 2.85 -1.48
CA ILE A 111 -8.81 4.07 -0.66
C ILE A 111 -8.70 3.75 0.83
N LEU A 112 -9.50 2.80 1.33
CA LEU A 112 -9.39 2.37 2.73
C LEU A 112 -7.99 1.84 3.05
N TYR A 113 -7.40 1.07 2.13
CA TYR A 113 -6.05 0.55 2.25
C TYR A 113 -5.00 1.67 2.34
N GLU A 114 -5.05 2.64 1.43
CA GLU A 114 -4.14 3.78 1.39
C GLU A 114 -4.23 4.61 2.69
N VAL A 115 -5.45 4.91 3.13
CA VAL A 115 -5.71 5.61 4.39
C VAL A 115 -5.17 4.82 5.59
N ALA A 116 -5.42 3.51 5.66
CA ALA A 116 -4.94 2.66 6.75
C ALA A 116 -3.40 2.56 6.76
N GLU A 117 -2.79 2.37 5.60
CA GLU A 117 -1.34 2.29 5.44
C GLU A 117 -0.69 3.57 5.94
N TYR A 118 -1.16 4.73 5.48
CA TYR A 118 -0.59 6.00 5.92
C TYR A 118 -0.86 6.25 7.42
N ALA A 119 -2.12 6.17 7.86
CA ALA A 119 -2.50 6.50 9.24
C ALA A 119 -1.80 5.63 10.30
N LEU A 120 -1.49 4.37 9.97
CA LEU A 120 -0.92 3.42 10.93
C LEU A 120 0.61 3.31 10.87
N THR A 121 1.26 3.82 9.83
CA THR A 121 2.71 3.70 9.64
C THR A 121 3.43 5.05 9.60
N CYS A 122 2.70 6.14 9.77
CA CYS A 122 3.23 7.50 9.81
C CYS A 122 3.03 8.11 11.19
N ASP A 123 4.07 8.76 11.71
CA ASP A 123 3.95 9.57 12.92
C ASP A 123 3.07 10.80 12.63
N GLY A 124 2.19 11.14 13.56
CA GLY A 124 1.20 12.21 13.39
C GLY A 124 -0.13 11.77 12.76
N GLY A 125 -0.18 10.60 12.11
CA GLY A 125 -1.41 10.06 11.54
C GLY A 125 -1.99 10.94 10.43
N ILE A 126 -3.33 10.97 10.33
CA ILE A 126 -4.08 11.78 9.36
C ILE A 126 -5.02 12.71 10.11
N ASP A 127 -4.99 13.99 9.76
CA ASP A 127 -5.91 14.98 10.28
C ASP A 127 -7.37 14.67 9.89
N LEU A 128 -8.30 14.96 10.79
CA LEU A 128 -9.70 14.62 10.60
C LEU A 128 -10.41 15.64 9.69
N PHE A 129 -10.43 15.35 8.40
CA PHE A 129 -11.22 16.09 7.41
C PHE A 129 -12.56 15.39 7.10
N PRO A 130 -13.62 16.14 6.71
CA PRO A 130 -14.93 15.55 6.45
C PRO A 130 -14.93 14.43 5.40
N ASP A 131 -14.07 14.52 4.39
CA ASP A 131 -13.99 13.62 3.24
C ASP A 131 -13.24 12.31 3.52
N ILE A 132 -12.39 12.28 4.55
CA ILE A 132 -11.63 11.07 4.98
C ILE A 132 -12.20 10.43 6.26
N LYS A 133 -13.01 11.17 7.00
CA LYS A 133 -13.52 10.79 8.35
C LYS A 133 -14.12 9.39 8.41
N GLU A 134 -14.94 9.01 7.43
CA GLU A 134 -15.60 7.70 7.46
C GLU A 134 -14.59 6.55 7.24
N TYR A 135 -13.56 6.75 6.41
CA TYR A 135 -12.49 5.77 6.25
C TYR A 135 -11.69 5.60 7.54
N LEU A 136 -11.32 6.69 8.23
CA LEU A 136 -10.61 6.62 9.51
C LEU A 136 -11.42 5.88 10.58
N LYS A 137 -12.73 6.17 10.66
CA LYS A 137 -13.64 5.42 11.55
C LYS A 137 -13.67 3.93 11.23
N HIS A 138 -13.64 3.56 9.96
CA HIS A 138 -13.57 2.16 9.56
C HIS A 138 -12.20 1.54 9.87
N VAL A 139 -11.09 2.29 9.80
CA VAL A 139 -9.79 1.84 10.30
C VAL A 139 -9.84 1.50 11.79
N ASP A 140 -10.44 2.37 12.61
CA ASP A 140 -10.65 2.10 14.03
C ASP A 140 -11.58 0.90 14.27
N GLU A 141 -12.62 0.74 13.45
CA GLU A 141 -13.52 -0.40 13.51
C GLU A 141 -12.78 -1.72 13.20
N MET A 142 -11.87 -1.74 12.23
CA MET A 142 -11.06 -2.93 11.90
C MET A 142 -10.17 -3.38 13.06
N LEU A 143 -9.70 -2.47 13.91
CA LEU A 143 -8.96 -2.81 15.13
C LEU A 143 -9.85 -3.54 16.14
N THR A 144 -11.13 -3.20 16.22
CA THR A 144 -12.05 -3.79 17.22
C THR A 144 -12.74 -5.04 16.70
N ASN A 145 -13.33 -4.96 15.51
CA ASN A 145 -14.23 -5.97 14.94
C ASN A 145 -13.53 -6.89 13.93
N GLY A 146 -12.32 -6.54 13.49
CA GLY A 146 -11.60 -7.25 12.44
C GLY A 146 -11.86 -6.69 11.04
N VAL A 147 -10.89 -6.91 10.15
CA VAL A 147 -10.89 -6.38 8.78
C VAL A 147 -12.09 -6.90 8.00
N ARG A 148 -12.21 -8.22 7.82
CA ARG A 148 -13.26 -8.83 7.00
C ARG A 148 -14.66 -8.42 7.42
N THR A 149 -14.96 -8.49 8.71
CA THR A 149 -16.25 -8.08 9.27
C THR A 149 -16.57 -6.61 8.96
N THR A 150 -15.58 -5.72 9.06
CA THR A 150 -15.74 -4.30 8.71
C THR A 150 -15.96 -4.12 7.21
N LEU A 151 -15.18 -4.82 6.38
CA LEU A 151 -15.31 -4.74 4.93
C LEU A 151 -16.69 -5.21 4.44
N GLU A 152 -17.19 -6.32 4.99
CA GLU A 152 -18.50 -6.89 4.67
C GLU A 152 -19.64 -5.97 5.12
N LYS A 153 -19.57 -5.47 6.36
CA LYS A 153 -20.58 -4.58 6.95
C LYS A 153 -20.78 -3.31 6.12
N HIS A 154 -19.70 -2.72 5.62
CA HIS A 154 -19.73 -1.45 4.88
C HIS A 154 -19.68 -1.63 3.35
N GLY A 155 -19.69 -2.88 2.88
CA GLY A 155 -19.78 -3.20 1.45
C GLY A 155 -18.56 -2.77 0.63
N TYR A 156 -17.35 -2.88 1.20
CA TYR A 156 -16.10 -2.53 0.52
C TYR A 156 -15.82 -3.40 -0.71
N ARG A 157 -15.43 -2.73 -1.82
CA ARG A 157 -15.23 -3.37 -3.13
C ARG A 157 -13.87 -3.03 -3.72
N SER A 158 -13.33 -3.97 -4.48
CA SER A 158 -12.22 -3.76 -5.41
C SER A 158 -12.69 -4.03 -6.84
N THR A 159 -12.10 -3.38 -7.83
CA THR A 159 -12.36 -3.68 -9.24
C THR A 159 -11.86 -5.08 -9.61
N TYR A 160 -10.76 -5.52 -8.99
CA TYR A 160 -10.17 -6.84 -9.18
C TYR A 160 -10.17 -7.63 -7.87
N GLU A 161 -10.73 -8.84 -7.89
CA GLU A 161 -10.75 -9.73 -6.70
C GLU A 161 -9.33 -10.12 -6.24
N SER A 162 -8.38 -10.23 -7.16
CA SER A 162 -6.96 -10.46 -6.84
C SER A 162 -6.39 -9.38 -5.92
N ASP A 163 -6.76 -8.11 -6.15
CA ASP A 163 -6.30 -7.02 -5.30
C ASP A 163 -6.90 -7.18 -3.90
N LYS A 164 -8.18 -7.56 -3.80
CA LYS A 164 -8.85 -7.74 -2.51
C LYS A 164 -8.14 -8.77 -1.63
N GLU A 165 -7.68 -9.90 -2.19
CA GLU A 165 -6.94 -10.91 -1.44
C GLU A 165 -5.64 -10.35 -0.83
N PHE A 166 -4.88 -9.59 -1.64
CA PHE A 166 -3.65 -8.94 -1.18
C PHE A 166 -3.94 -7.87 -0.12
N LEU A 167 -4.89 -6.97 -0.39
CA LEU A 167 -5.21 -5.84 0.49
C LEU A 167 -5.78 -6.29 1.83
N VAL A 168 -6.60 -7.35 1.86
CA VAL A 168 -7.09 -7.93 3.12
C VAL A 168 -5.95 -8.49 3.97
N SER A 169 -5.04 -9.25 3.35
CA SER A 169 -3.87 -9.81 4.05
C SER A 169 -3.00 -8.70 4.66
N TRP A 170 -2.79 -7.62 3.90
CA TRP A 170 -2.03 -6.46 4.35
C TRP A 170 -2.72 -5.71 5.49
N LEU A 171 -4.00 -5.39 5.34
CA LEU A 171 -4.80 -4.72 6.37
C LEU A 171 -4.84 -5.51 7.67
N GLU A 172 -5.03 -6.84 7.60
CA GLU A 172 -5.07 -7.69 8.79
C GLU A 172 -3.72 -7.70 9.51
N LEU A 173 -2.62 -7.74 8.76
CA LEU A 173 -1.29 -7.64 9.34
C LEU A 173 -1.06 -6.25 9.99
N LEU A 174 -1.49 -5.16 9.35
CA LEU A 174 -1.43 -3.82 9.94
C LEU A 174 -2.20 -3.76 11.26
N MET A 175 -3.45 -4.23 11.28
CA MET A 175 -4.27 -4.26 12.50
C MET A 175 -3.59 -5.10 13.59
N LEU A 176 -3.01 -6.23 13.22
CA LEU A 176 -2.32 -7.12 14.15
C LEU A 176 -1.10 -6.45 14.79
N THR A 177 -0.26 -5.76 14.01
CA THR A 177 0.89 -5.02 14.56
C THR A 177 0.47 -3.96 15.58
N LYS A 178 -0.65 -3.27 15.33
CA LYS A 178 -1.22 -2.30 16.28
C LYS A 178 -1.79 -2.96 17.53
N LYS A 179 -2.50 -4.08 17.39
CA LYS A 179 -2.98 -4.88 18.54
C LYS A 179 -1.84 -5.37 19.44
N LEU A 180 -0.71 -5.73 18.83
CA LEU A 180 0.52 -6.12 19.53
C LEU A 180 1.30 -4.94 20.11
N ARG A 181 0.83 -3.71 19.89
CA ARG A 181 1.44 -2.47 20.38
C ARG A 181 2.92 -2.36 19.97
N LEU A 182 3.23 -2.76 18.74
CA LEU A 182 4.49 -2.41 18.10
C LEU A 182 4.52 -0.90 17.87
N ASP A 183 5.68 -0.29 18.05
CA ASP A 183 5.84 1.13 17.74
C ASP A 183 5.90 1.37 16.22
N THR A 184 5.78 2.63 15.81
CA THR A 184 5.76 2.99 14.38
C THR A 184 7.05 2.58 13.67
N LEU A 185 8.21 2.62 14.34
CA LEU A 185 9.49 2.27 13.73
C LEU A 185 9.55 0.77 13.41
N ASP A 186 9.17 -0.08 14.37
CA ASP A 186 9.11 -1.53 14.20
C ASP A 186 8.12 -1.93 13.10
N ILE A 187 6.95 -1.27 13.07
CA ILE A 187 5.94 -1.47 12.03
C ILE A 187 6.55 -1.15 10.66
N ARG A 188 7.17 0.03 10.51
CA ARG A 188 7.78 0.44 9.25
C ARG A 188 8.87 -0.51 8.80
N GLN A 189 9.75 -0.93 9.72
CA GLN A 189 10.80 -1.90 9.40
C GLN A 189 10.22 -3.23 8.90
N LEU A 190 9.21 -3.77 9.59
CA LEU A 190 8.53 -5.00 9.15
C LEU A 190 7.97 -4.83 7.73
N PHE A 191 7.19 -3.76 7.51
CA PHE A 191 6.50 -3.54 6.23
C PHE A 191 7.44 -3.16 5.08
N ASP A 192 8.57 -2.50 5.35
CA ASP A 192 9.64 -2.31 4.38
C ASP A 192 10.22 -3.65 3.95
N ASN A 193 10.48 -4.55 4.89
CA ASN A 193 10.95 -5.89 4.55
C ASN A 193 9.93 -6.69 3.75
N LEU A 194 8.63 -6.59 4.08
CA LEU A 194 7.54 -7.19 3.28
C LEU A 194 7.53 -6.67 1.83
N THR A 195 7.70 -5.36 1.64
CA THR A 195 7.71 -4.72 0.32
C THR A 195 8.95 -5.14 -0.48
N TRP A 196 10.15 -5.01 0.10
CA TRP A 196 11.41 -5.15 -0.64
C TRP A 196 11.90 -6.60 -0.74
N HIS A 197 11.47 -7.50 0.16
CA HIS A 197 11.83 -8.92 0.15
C HIS A 197 10.63 -9.82 -0.19
N ARG A 198 9.96 -9.51 -1.30
CA ARG A 198 8.71 -10.17 -1.73
C ARG A 198 8.73 -11.70 -1.81
N MET A 199 9.91 -12.30 -1.98
CA MET A 199 10.08 -13.76 -2.11
C MET A 199 10.47 -14.45 -0.80
N ALA A 200 10.67 -13.70 0.28
CA ALA A 200 10.91 -14.29 1.58
C ALA A 200 9.57 -14.80 2.14
N GLY A 201 9.46 -16.11 2.33
CA GLY A 201 8.30 -16.71 2.99
C GLY A 201 8.30 -16.41 4.48
N THR A 202 9.50 -16.44 5.07
CA THR A 202 9.72 -16.10 6.48
C THR A 202 10.58 -14.85 6.63
N LEU A 203 10.08 -13.89 7.40
CA LEU A 203 10.80 -12.69 7.84
C LEU A 203 11.02 -12.74 9.36
N ILE A 204 12.25 -12.49 9.80
CA ILE A 204 12.59 -12.37 11.22
C ILE A 204 13.09 -10.95 11.47
N CYS A 205 12.42 -10.25 12.38
CA CYS A 205 12.73 -8.86 12.75
C CYS A 205 12.87 -8.75 14.27
N ASN A 206 13.88 -8.03 14.75
CA ASN A 206 13.95 -7.66 16.16
C ASN A 206 13.20 -6.34 16.34
N THR A 207 12.24 -6.34 17.26
CA THR A 207 11.40 -5.18 17.60
C THR A 207 11.69 -4.73 19.02
N THR A 208 11.20 -3.56 19.42
CA THR A 208 11.27 -3.13 20.83
C THR A 208 10.46 -4.04 21.77
N ARG A 209 9.57 -4.87 21.22
CA ARG A 209 8.77 -5.87 21.94
C ARG A 209 9.37 -7.27 21.95
N GLY A 210 10.48 -7.51 21.25
CA GLY A 210 11.13 -8.82 21.13
C GLY A 210 11.26 -9.29 19.70
N THR A 211 11.52 -10.58 19.50
CA THR A 211 11.75 -11.15 18.16
C THR A 211 10.42 -11.53 17.51
N LEU A 212 10.20 -10.98 16.32
CA LEU A 212 9.02 -11.18 15.49
C LEU A 212 9.37 -12.12 14.35
N HIS A 213 8.60 -13.19 14.20
CA HIS A 213 8.68 -14.15 13.10
C HIS A 213 7.40 -14.08 12.27
N LEU A 214 7.50 -13.66 11.02
CA LEU A 214 6.38 -13.58 10.09
C LEU A 214 6.54 -14.65 9.01
N CYS A 215 5.62 -15.60 8.97
CA CYS A 215 5.46 -16.58 7.88
C CYS A 215 4.28 -16.12 7.01
N ARG A 216 4.58 -15.34 5.97
CA ARG A 216 3.57 -14.54 5.26
C ARG A 216 2.61 -15.36 4.40
N PHE A 217 3.09 -16.48 3.85
CA PHE A 217 2.29 -17.36 2.98
C PHE A 217 1.49 -18.39 3.79
N GLU A 218 1.79 -18.50 5.07
CA GLU A 218 1.06 -19.31 6.06
C GLU A 218 0.06 -18.47 6.86
N GLY A 219 0.15 -17.13 6.76
CA GLY A 219 -0.70 -16.21 7.52
C GLY A 219 -0.40 -16.24 9.01
N VAL A 220 0.88 -16.34 9.39
CA VAL A 220 1.31 -16.48 10.79
C VAL A 220 2.28 -15.38 11.18
N LEU A 221 2.02 -14.76 12.33
CA LEU A 221 2.93 -13.84 13.00
C LEU A 221 3.17 -14.35 14.42
N GLU A 222 4.42 -14.61 14.79
CA GLU A 222 4.80 -15.02 16.14
C GLU A 222 5.64 -13.92 16.79
N LEU A 223 5.30 -13.55 18.03
CA LEU A 223 6.04 -12.60 18.85
C LEU A 223 6.31 -13.24 20.21
N ASN A 224 7.58 -13.42 20.56
CA ASN A 224 7.99 -14.05 21.82
C ASN A 224 7.34 -15.44 22.07
N GLY A 225 7.21 -16.26 21.03
CA GLY A 225 6.57 -17.57 21.11
C GLY A 225 5.03 -17.56 21.12
N VAL A 226 4.40 -16.37 21.13
CA VAL A 226 2.94 -16.25 21.01
C VAL A 226 2.56 -16.13 19.55
N ARG A 227 1.78 -17.10 19.07
CA ARG A 227 1.35 -17.19 17.68
C ARG A 227 0.04 -16.45 17.43
N HIS A 228 0.01 -15.64 16.38
CA HIS A 228 -1.14 -14.93 15.86
C HIS A 228 -1.37 -15.30 14.38
N THR A 229 -2.62 -15.26 13.95
CA THR A 229 -3.00 -15.63 12.58
C THR A 229 -3.67 -14.47 11.86
N PHE A 230 -3.43 -14.41 10.55
CA PHE A 230 -4.08 -13.49 9.62
C PHE A 230 -4.26 -14.19 8.27
N THR A 231 -4.96 -13.56 7.33
CA THR A 231 -5.13 -14.07 5.97
C THR A 231 -3.76 -14.17 5.29
N PRO A 232 -3.37 -15.36 4.80
CA PRO A 232 -2.10 -15.51 4.12
C PRO A 232 -1.98 -14.60 2.89
N PHE A 233 -0.81 -13.99 2.72
CA PHE A 233 -0.52 -13.25 1.50
C PHE A 233 -0.56 -14.20 0.31
N PRO A 234 -1.08 -13.75 -0.83
CA PRO A 234 -1.08 -14.61 -1.99
C PRO A 234 0.37 -14.73 -2.54
N ASN A 235 0.77 -15.95 -2.88
CA ASN A 235 2.10 -16.23 -3.43
C ASN A 235 2.11 -15.99 -4.94
N TRP A 236 2.23 -14.72 -5.30
CA TRP A 236 2.23 -14.27 -6.69
C TRP A 236 3.60 -14.48 -7.32
N VAL A 237 3.67 -15.29 -8.37
CA VAL A 237 4.88 -15.52 -9.17
C VAL A 237 4.66 -15.03 -10.59
N PHE A 238 5.66 -14.32 -11.08
CA PHE A 238 5.67 -13.84 -12.45
C PHE A 238 6.13 -14.95 -13.39
N ALA A 239 5.20 -15.51 -14.15
CA ALA A 239 5.46 -16.57 -15.11
C ALA A 239 4.85 -16.19 -16.46
N ASN A 240 5.62 -16.32 -17.54
CA ASN A 240 5.16 -16.09 -18.91
C ASN A 240 4.53 -14.70 -19.15
N GLY A 241 5.10 -13.63 -18.57
CA GLY A 241 4.56 -12.28 -18.76
C GLY A 241 3.33 -11.96 -17.92
N LYS A 242 2.91 -12.86 -17.02
CA LYS A 242 1.74 -12.69 -16.17
C LYS A 242 2.04 -13.00 -14.72
N LEU A 243 1.32 -12.32 -13.85
CA LEU A 243 1.24 -12.71 -12.45
C LEU A 243 0.34 -13.93 -12.29
N THR A 244 0.84 -14.96 -11.63
CA THR A 244 0.11 -16.21 -11.37
C THR A 244 0.21 -16.57 -9.89
N LEU A 245 -0.84 -17.17 -9.35
CA LEU A 245 -0.84 -17.66 -7.98
C LEU A 245 -0.16 -19.03 -7.92
N GLU A 246 0.93 -19.15 -7.16
CA GLU A 246 1.52 -20.44 -6.83
C GLU A 246 0.87 -21.03 -5.58
N SER A 247 0.49 -22.31 -5.65
CA SER A 247 -0.17 -23.01 -4.55
C SER A 247 0.73 -23.30 -3.35
N LYS A 248 2.07 -23.32 -3.53
CA LYS A 248 3.08 -23.44 -2.48
C LYS A 248 4.38 -22.73 -2.88
N PRO A 249 5.04 -22.01 -1.97
CA PRO A 249 6.33 -21.39 -2.27
C PRO A 249 7.36 -22.46 -2.63
N SER A 250 7.91 -22.38 -3.85
CA SER A 250 8.89 -23.35 -4.37
C SER A 250 10.24 -23.31 -3.62
N ARG A 251 10.51 -22.25 -2.85
CA ARG A 251 11.68 -22.09 -1.98
C ARG A 251 11.33 -21.20 -0.79
N ASP A 252 11.25 -21.78 0.40
CA ASP A 252 11.07 -21.01 1.63
C ASP A 252 12.41 -20.34 1.98
N LYS A 253 12.59 -19.10 1.51
CA LYS A 253 13.75 -18.28 1.85
C LYS A 253 13.46 -17.58 3.17
N THR A 254 14.17 -17.95 4.23
CA THR A 254 14.19 -17.19 5.49
C THR A 254 15.08 -15.98 5.32
N LEU A 255 14.55 -14.80 5.64
CA LEU A 255 15.35 -13.59 5.79
C LEU A 255 15.41 -13.20 7.27
N THR A 256 16.63 -13.09 7.80
CA THR A 256 16.87 -12.53 9.13
C THR A 256 17.37 -11.10 8.97
N THR A 257 16.63 -10.15 9.52
CA THR A 257 17.04 -8.75 9.53
C THR A 257 17.78 -8.49 10.84
N ALA A 258 19.08 -8.23 10.76
CA ALA A 258 19.85 -7.71 11.87
C ALA A 258 19.72 -6.18 11.86
N ASN A 259 19.54 -5.57 13.03
CA ASN A 259 19.37 -4.13 13.21
C ASN A 259 20.38 -3.36 12.35
N LEU A 260 19.89 -2.66 11.32
CA LEU A 260 20.60 -1.53 10.75
C LEU A 260 20.25 -0.35 11.64
N HIS A 261 21.06 -0.18 12.70
CA HIS A 261 21.06 1.01 13.54
C HIS A 261 21.51 2.23 12.73
#